data_AF-A0A355ULX4-F1
#
_entry.id   AF-A0A355ULX4-F1
#
_cell.length_a   1.000
_cell.length_b   1.000
_cell.length_c   1.000
_cell.angle_alpha   90.00
_cell.angle_beta   90.00
_cell.angle_gamma   90.00
#
_symmetry.space_group_name_H-M   'P 1'
#
loop_
_entity.id
_entity.type
_entity.pdbx_description
1 polymer ?
#
loop_
_entity_poly.entity_id
_entity_poly.type
_entity_poly.pdbx_seq_one_letter_code
_entity_poly.pdbx_strand_id
1 'polypeptide(L)'
;MTNEEKIELFSKEIGFIQDPTIQQFVEKALTVVPDYFFSIPASSTGKFHPSYALGEGGLVRHTKAAVRIANELLRLEMYGCYTQEEKDLMIAALILHDTYKLGLNHSKYTVTEHPIIAADFCAEDQQLNNIIPKEQRIFIANCVKTHMGQWTQDYRSHKEVLEKPKTKYQKFVHQCDYLASRKCLEFNFDV
;
A
#
# COMPACT_ATOMS: atom_id res chain seq x y z
N MET A 1 -12.12 -5.01 -15.02
CA MET A 1 -10.83 -4.44 -15.43
C MET A 1 -9.95 -5.59 -15.85
N THR A 2 -9.34 -5.55 -17.03
CA THR A 2 -8.38 -6.58 -17.48
C THR A 2 -7.08 -6.49 -16.67
N ASN A 3 -6.22 -7.49 -16.78
CA ASN A 3 -4.92 -7.46 -16.10
C ASN A 3 -4.03 -6.31 -16.60
N GLU A 4 -4.07 -6.04 -17.90
CA GLU A 4 -3.34 -4.93 -18.53
C GLU A 4 -3.83 -3.58 -18.01
N GLU A 5 -5.16 -3.40 -17.91
CA GLU A 5 -5.75 -2.17 -17.36
C GLU A 5 -5.36 -1.95 -15.88
N LYS A 6 -5.29 -3.03 -15.08
CA LYS A 6 -4.85 -2.95 -13.67
C LYS A 6 -3.40 -2.51 -13.52
N ILE A 7 -2.52 -3.04 -14.38
CA ILE A 7 -1.09 -2.68 -14.40
C ILE A 7 -0.93 -1.23 -14.89
N GLU A 8 -1.56 -0.90 -16.01
CA GLU A 8 -1.49 0.45 -16.59
C GLU A 8 -1.99 1.52 -15.61
N LEU A 9 -3.00 1.19 -14.80
CA LEU A 9 -3.49 2.10 -13.77
C LEU A 9 -2.39 2.53 -12.79
N PHE A 10 -1.37 1.70 -12.53
CA PHE A 10 -0.25 2.00 -11.64
C PHE A 10 1.08 2.20 -12.39
N SER A 11 1.08 2.36 -13.71
CA SER A 11 2.31 2.41 -14.53
C SER A 11 3.31 3.46 -14.05
N LYS A 12 2.83 4.65 -13.68
CA LYS A 12 3.65 5.74 -13.11
C LYS A 12 4.25 5.37 -11.76
N GLU A 13 3.45 4.80 -10.86
CA GLU A 13 3.89 4.40 -9.51
C GLU A 13 4.89 3.25 -9.56
N ILE A 14 4.66 2.27 -10.43
CA ILE A 14 5.59 1.17 -10.71
C ILE A 14 6.90 1.70 -11.29
N GLY A 15 6.84 2.71 -12.17
CA GLY A 15 8.00 3.36 -12.76
C GLY A 15 8.93 4.08 -11.76
N PHE A 16 8.52 4.29 -10.51
CA PHE A 16 9.41 4.81 -9.46
C PHE A 16 10.31 3.74 -8.82
N ILE A 17 10.00 2.46 -9.03
CA ILE A 17 10.83 1.32 -8.61
C ILE A 17 11.95 1.17 -9.64
N GLN A 18 13.22 1.12 -9.23
CA GLN A 18 14.33 0.99 -10.18
C GLN A 18 14.63 -0.47 -10.55
N ASP A 19 14.47 -1.41 -9.61
CA ASP A 19 14.70 -2.82 -9.85
C ASP A 19 13.57 -3.43 -10.70
N PRO A 20 13.87 -3.93 -11.92
CA PRO A 20 12.85 -4.49 -12.82
C PRO A 20 12.21 -5.77 -12.29
N THR A 21 12.87 -6.53 -11.41
CA THR A 21 12.28 -7.73 -10.79
C THR A 21 11.24 -7.35 -9.75
N ILE A 22 11.47 -6.26 -9.01
CA ILE A 22 10.49 -5.71 -8.06
C ILE A 22 9.29 -5.10 -8.82
N GLN A 23 9.53 -4.43 -9.96
CA GLN A 23 8.43 -3.99 -10.85
C GLN A 23 7.55 -5.17 -11.28
N GLN A 24 8.16 -6.24 -11.80
CA GLN A 24 7.44 -7.45 -12.22
C GLN A 24 6.66 -8.11 -11.07
N PHE A 25 7.21 -8.10 -9.85
CA PHE A 25 6.51 -8.58 -8.66
C PHE A 25 5.24 -7.77 -8.40
N VAL A 26 5.33 -6.44 -8.44
CA VAL A 26 4.18 -5.55 -8.21
C VAL A 26 3.14 -5.70 -9.33
N GLU A 27 3.56 -5.72 -10.59
CA GLU A 27 2.67 -5.96 -11.74
C GLU A 27 1.91 -7.26 -11.58
N LYS A 28 2.62 -8.36 -11.30
CA LYS A 28 1.99 -9.67 -11.09
C LYS A 28 1.03 -9.64 -9.90
N ALA A 29 1.42 -9.01 -8.78
CA ALA A 29 0.56 -8.87 -7.61
C ALA A 29 -0.75 -8.15 -7.94
N LEU A 30 -0.69 -7.03 -8.68
CA LEU A 30 -1.88 -6.28 -9.10
C LEU A 30 -2.84 -7.11 -9.97
N THR A 31 -2.36 -8.09 -10.74
CA THR A 31 -3.26 -9.00 -11.49
C THR A 31 -4.03 -9.97 -10.59
N VAL A 32 -3.52 -10.26 -9.38
CA VAL A 32 -4.07 -11.29 -8.48
C VAL A 32 -4.98 -10.69 -7.40
N VAL A 33 -4.71 -9.46 -6.94
CA VAL A 33 -5.50 -8.82 -5.88
C VAL A 33 -6.97 -8.63 -6.29
N PRO A 34 -7.89 -8.54 -5.30
CA PRO A 34 -9.33 -8.44 -5.58
C PRO A 34 -9.71 -7.22 -6.41
N ASP A 35 -10.64 -7.39 -7.35
CA ASP A 35 -11.11 -6.32 -8.24
C ASP A 35 -11.66 -5.10 -7.51
N TYR A 36 -12.20 -5.28 -6.30
CA TYR A 36 -12.76 -4.19 -5.51
C TYR A 36 -11.70 -3.13 -5.15
N PHE A 37 -10.41 -3.51 -5.06
CA PHE A 37 -9.32 -2.59 -4.75
C PHE A 37 -9.32 -1.39 -5.71
N PHE A 38 -9.67 -1.64 -6.97
CA PHE A 38 -9.62 -0.67 -8.05
C PHE A 38 -10.84 0.27 -8.08
N SER A 39 -11.94 -0.07 -7.40
CA SER A 39 -13.21 0.66 -7.51
C SER A 39 -13.74 1.24 -6.20
N ILE A 40 -13.31 0.75 -5.03
CA ILE A 40 -13.85 1.23 -3.76
C ILE A 40 -13.29 2.60 -3.34
N PRO A 41 -14.02 3.35 -2.49
CA PRO A 41 -13.46 4.53 -1.84
C PRO A 41 -12.38 4.16 -0.82
N ALA A 42 -11.43 5.06 -0.56
CA ALA A 42 -10.46 4.85 0.52
C ALA A 42 -11.12 4.89 1.90
N SER A 43 -12.22 5.62 2.02
CA SER A 43 -13.02 5.73 3.24
C SER A 43 -14.50 5.87 2.95
N SER A 44 -15.32 5.02 3.57
CA SER A 44 -16.78 5.04 3.40
C SER A 44 -17.47 6.21 4.10
N THR A 45 -16.85 6.78 5.14
CA THR A 45 -17.45 7.87 5.93
C THR A 45 -16.88 9.25 5.60
N GLY A 46 -15.75 9.30 4.87
CA GLY A 46 -15.04 10.54 4.58
C GLY A 46 -14.57 11.33 5.80
N LYS A 47 -14.65 10.75 7.01
CA LYS A 47 -14.37 11.46 8.26
C LYS A 47 -12.93 11.96 8.32
N PHE A 48 -12.00 11.14 7.84
CA PHE A 48 -10.57 11.41 7.97
C PHE A 48 -9.83 11.63 6.66
N HIS A 49 -10.41 11.28 5.51
CA HIS A 49 -9.70 11.30 4.22
C HIS A 49 -9.97 12.57 3.41
N PRO A 50 -9.02 13.03 2.58
CA PRO A 50 -9.19 14.15 1.66
C PRO A 50 -10.20 13.85 0.56
N SER A 51 -10.69 14.90 -0.09
CA SER A 51 -11.78 14.80 -1.08
C SER A 51 -11.43 13.87 -2.24
N TYR A 52 -10.17 13.89 -2.69
CA TYR A 52 -9.70 13.05 -3.78
C TYR A 52 -9.74 11.56 -3.46
N ALA A 53 -9.73 11.14 -2.19
CA ALA A 53 -9.69 9.73 -1.81
C ALA A 53 -11.11 9.13 -1.60
N LEU A 54 -12.17 9.91 -1.83
CA LEU A 54 -13.56 9.48 -1.71
C LEU A 54 -14.12 9.01 -3.04
N GLY A 55 -15.28 8.33 -3.00
CA GLY A 55 -15.99 7.86 -4.20
C GLY A 55 -15.32 6.71 -4.93
N GLU A 56 -15.79 6.41 -6.14
CA GLU A 56 -15.28 5.33 -6.96
C GLU A 56 -13.79 5.51 -7.30
N GLY A 57 -13.00 4.44 -7.14
CA GLY A 57 -11.55 4.45 -7.33
C GLY A 57 -10.79 5.31 -6.30
N GLY A 58 -11.45 5.73 -5.21
CA GLY A 58 -10.84 6.57 -4.18
C GLY A 58 -9.66 5.88 -3.49
N LEU A 59 -9.71 4.55 -3.33
CA LEU A 59 -8.59 3.79 -2.77
C LEU A 59 -7.35 3.81 -3.67
N VAL A 60 -7.53 3.67 -4.98
CA VAL A 60 -6.43 3.82 -5.95
C VAL A 60 -5.81 5.20 -5.83
N ARG A 61 -6.62 6.27 -5.80
CA ARG A 61 -6.10 7.64 -5.67
C ARG A 61 -5.34 7.86 -4.36
N HIS A 62 -5.81 7.29 -3.25
CA HIS A 62 -5.09 7.26 -1.97
C HIS A 62 -3.73 6.56 -2.09
N THR A 63 -3.71 5.35 -2.65
CA THR A 63 -2.47 4.58 -2.85
C THR A 63 -1.46 5.36 -3.70
N LYS A 64 -1.90 5.95 -4.81
CA LYS A 64 -1.04 6.76 -5.69
C LYS A 64 -0.46 7.98 -4.98
N ALA A 65 -1.29 8.69 -4.21
CA ALA A 65 -0.82 9.82 -3.42
C ALA A 65 0.24 9.39 -2.40
N ALA A 66 0.03 8.27 -1.70
CA ALA A 66 0.99 7.73 -0.74
C ALA A 66 2.33 7.35 -1.41
N VAL A 67 2.29 6.71 -2.58
CA VAL A 67 3.49 6.38 -3.37
C VAL A 67 4.21 7.64 -3.84
N ARG A 68 3.51 8.65 -4.35
CA ARG A 68 4.16 9.89 -4.79
C ARG A 68 4.79 10.64 -3.61
N ILE A 69 4.13 10.69 -2.45
CA ILE A 69 4.72 11.27 -1.24
C ILE A 69 6.03 10.54 -0.89
N ALA A 70 6.03 9.21 -0.90
CA ALA A 70 7.24 8.43 -0.67
C ALA A 70 8.34 8.76 -1.68
N ASN A 71 8.02 8.81 -2.97
CA ASN A 71 8.99 9.14 -4.01
C ASN A 71 9.63 10.52 -3.80
N GLU A 72 8.85 11.56 -3.46
CA GLU A 72 9.41 12.89 -3.21
C GLU A 72 10.29 12.92 -1.95
N LEU A 73 9.87 12.25 -0.87
CA LEU A 73 10.65 12.20 0.36
C LEU A 73 11.97 11.44 0.18
N LEU A 74 11.96 10.30 -0.51
CA LEU A 74 13.15 9.45 -0.72
C LEU A 74 14.25 10.08 -1.60
N ARG A 75 13.95 11.22 -2.24
CA ARG A 75 14.90 12.05 -2.99
C ARG A 75 15.68 13.02 -2.11
N LEU A 76 15.21 13.29 -0.90
CA LEU A 76 15.90 14.19 0.03
C LEU A 76 17.13 13.50 0.62
N GLU A 77 18.23 14.24 0.76
CA GLU A 77 19.48 13.76 1.35
C GLU A 77 19.28 13.16 2.75
N MET A 78 18.36 13.71 3.54
CA MET A 78 18.06 13.21 4.89
C MET A 78 17.52 11.77 4.93
N TYR A 79 16.97 11.28 3.81
CA TYR A 79 16.53 9.89 3.63
C TYR A 79 17.58 9.04 2.88
N GLY A 80 18.82 9.53 2.76
CA GLY A 80 19.97 8.81 2.19
C GLY A 80 20.45 7.61 3.01
N CYS A 81 19.84 7.35 4.18
CA CYS A 81 20.11 6.16 4.99
C CYS A 81 19.44 4.89 4.44
N TYR A 82 18.65 4.99 3.36
CA TYR A 82 18.03 3.86 2.67
C TYR A 82 18.81 3.49 1.41
N THR A 83 19.07 2.20 1.22
CA THR A 83 19.60 1.68 -0.04
C THR A 83 18.57 1.82 -1.15
N GLN A 84 18.98 1.74 -2.41
CA GLN A 84 18.03 1.80 -3.53
C GLN A 84 17.02 0.64 -3.49
N GLU A 85 17.48 -0.57 -3.16
CA GLU A 85 16.60 -1.73 -2.98
C GLU A 85 15.57 -1.49 -1.87
N GLU A 86 15.97 -0.93 -0.72
CA GLU A 86 15.03 -0.63 0.37
C GLU A 86 13.97 0.41 -0.06
N LYS A 87 14.35 1.39 -0.87
CA LYS A 87 13.43 2.39 -1.43
C LYS A 87 12.39 1.72 -2.34
N ASP A 88 12.85 0.87 -3.24
CA ASP A 88 12.02 0.11 -4.18
C ASP A 88 11.03 -0.79 -3.45
N LEU A 89 11.48 -1.50 -2.42
CA LEU A 89 10.63 -2.38 -1.60
C LEU A 89 9.60 -1.58 -0.78
N MET A 90 9.94 -0.39 -0.28
CA MET A 90 8.97 0.48 0.41
C MET A 90 7.90 1.03 -0.55
N ILE A 91 8.27 1.37 -1.79
CA ILE A 91 7.30 1.77 -2.83
C ILE A 91 6.38 0.60 -3.18
N ALA A 92 6.93 -0.60 -3.38
CA ALA A 92 6.14 -1.81 -3.61
C ALA A 92 5.16 -2.08 -2.46
N ALA A 93 5.60 -1.94 -1.21
CA ALA A 93 4.74 -2.07 -0.03
C ALA A 93 3.61 -1.04 -0.03
N LEU A 94 3.88 0.22 -0.39
CA LEU A 94 2.85 1.24 -0.51
C LEU A 94 1.85 0.97 -1.63
N ILE A 95 2.25 0.39 -2.76
CA ILE A 95 1.28 0.00 -3.80
C ILE A 95 0.32 -1.08 -3.28
N LEU A 96 0.84 -2.01 -2.45
CA LEU A 96 0.12 -3.21 -2.06
C LEU A 96 -0.59 -3.14 -0.69
N HIS A 97 -0.33 -2.12 0.13
CA HIS A 97 -0.70 -2.12 1.56
C HIS A 97 -2.20 -2.31 1.84
N ASP A 98 -3.05 -1.74 0.99
CA ASP A 98 -4.50 -1.65 1.18
C ASP A 98 -5.28 -2.56 0.21
N THR A 99 -4.59 -3.45 -0.53
CA THR A 99 -5.18 -4.29 -1.58
C THR A 99 -6.31 -5.20 -1.10
N TYR A 100 -6.30 -5.56 0.19
CA TYR A 100 -7.31 -6.40 0.82
C TYR A 100 -8.21 -5.65 1.82
N LYS A 101 -8.45 -4.35 1.61
CA LYS A 101 -9.20 -3.48 2.55
C LYS A 101 -10.54 -4.04 3.01
N LEU A 102 -11.24 -4.79 2.15
CA LEU A 102 -12.54 -5.42 2.43
C LEU A 102 -12.40 -6.94 2.71
N GLY A 103 -11.18 -7.39 3.02
CA GLY A 103 -10.85 -8.79 3.27
C GLY A 103 -11.02 -9.69 2.04
N LEU A 104 -10.90 -11.00 2.25
CA LEU A 104 -11.01 -12.00 1.19
C LEU A 104 -12.44 -12.13 0.64
N ASN A 105 -13.44 -11.83 1.47
CA ASN A 105 -14.86 -12.04 1.15
C ASN A 105 -15.59 -10.75 0.72
N HIS A 106 -14.85 -9.67 0.42
CA HIS A 106 -15.42 -8.40 0.00
C HIS A 106 -16.52 -7.89 0.97
N SER A 107 -16.17 -7.74 2.25
CA SER A 107 -17.09 -7.26 3.26
C SER A 107 -17.60 -5.85 2.96
N LYS A 108 -18.80 -5.52 3.46
CA LYS A 108 -19.41 -4.20 3.30
C LYS A 108 -18.57 -3.05 3.86
N TYR A 109 -17.76 -3.32 4.87
CA TYR A 109 -16.91 -2.35 5.56
C TYR A 109 -15.47 -2.84 5.61
N THR A 110 -14.52 -1.93 5.85
CA THR A 110 -13.12 -2.27 6.07
C THR A 110 -12.98 -3.32 7.18
N VAL A 111 -12.19 -4.37 6.90
CA VAL A 111 -11.82 -5.39 7.89
C VAL A 111 -10.61 -4.87 8.66
N THR A 112 -10.62 -4.92 9.99
CA THR A 112 -9.49 -4.40 10.79
C THR A 112 -8.18 -5.11 10.42
N GLU A 113 -8.25 -6.42 10.15
CA GLU A 113 -7.15 -7.32 9.84
C GLU A 113 -6.65 -7.26 8.38
N HIS A 114 -7.18 -6.35 7.54
CA HIS A 114 -6.71 -6.20 6.16
C HIS A 114 -5.17 -6.06 6.00
N PRO A 115 -4.41 -5.42 6.91
CA PRO A 115 -2.96 -5.34 6.78
C PRO A 115 -2.31 -6.72 6.89
N ILE A 116 -2.85 -7.61 7.73
CA ILE A 116 -2.36 -8.99 7.88
C ILE A 116 -2.67 -9.77 6.60
N ILE A 117 -3.90 -9.66 6.10
CA ILE A 117 -4.32 -10.37 4.87
C ILE A 117 -3.45 -9.95 3.68
N ALA A 118 -3.23 -8.64 3.49
CA ALA A 118 -2.38 -8.13 2.42
C ALA A 118 -0.90 -8.52 2.59
N ALA A 119 -0.40 -8.57 3.83
CA ALA A 119 0.96 -9.00 4.13
C ALA A 119 1.16 -10.50 3.84
N ASP A 120 0.21 -11.35 4.25
CA ASP A 120 0.25 -12.79 4.01
C ASP A 120 0.21 -13.08 2.50
N PHE A 121 -0.61 -12.34 1.74
CA PHE A 121 -0.59 -12.39 0.28
C PHE A 121 0.80 -12.07 -0.28
N CYS A 122 1.41 -10.96 0.14
CA CYS A 122 2.74 -10.56 -0.34
C CYS A 122 3.80 -11.63 -0.01
N ALA A 123 3.75 -12.23 1.17
CA ALA A 123 4.75 -13.18 1.65
C ALA A 123 4.57 -14.60 1.10
N GLU A 124 3.33 -15.08 0.96
CA GLU A 124 3.04 -16.51 0.82
C GLU A 124 2.27 -16.89 -0.46
N ASP A 125 1.71 -15.93 -1.21
CA ASP A 125 0.99 -16.27 -2.44
C ASP A 125 1.92 -16.97 -3.45
N GLN A 126 1.48 -18.14 -3.93
CA GLN A 126 2.30 -19.01 -4.78
C GLN A 126 2.53 -18.43 -6.17
N GLN A 127 1.62 -17.58 -6.66
CA GLN A 127 1.76 -16.94 -7.97
C GLN A 127 2.84 -15.87 -7.97
N LEU A 128 3.30 -15.44 -6.79
CA LEU A 128 4.39 -14.49 -6.62
C LEU A 128 5.73 -15.16 -6.30
N ASN A 129 5.75 -16.49 -6.17
CA ASN A 129 6.99 -17.24 -5.89
C ASN A 129 8.00 -17.05 -7.02
N ASN A 130 9.29 -16.98 -6.63
CA ASN A 130 10.44 -16.92 -7.53
C ASN A 130 10.55 -15.68 -8.44
N ILE A 131 9.67 -14.67 -8.30
CA ILE A 131 9.84 -13.39 -8.99
C ILE A 131 10.93 -12.56 -8.31
N ILE A 132 10.86 -12.49 -6.98
CA ILE A 132 11.86 -11.86 -6.11
C ILE A 132 12.24 -12.80 -4.96
N PRO A 133 13.42 -12.63 -4.33
CA PRO A 133 13.83 -13.40 -3.16
C PRO A 133 12.81 -13.35 -2.01
N LYS A 134 12.71 -14.45 -1.26
CA LYS A 134 11.79 -14.55 -0.11
C LYS A 134 12.01 -13.44 0.92
N GLU A 135 13.26 -13.02 1.14
CA GLU A 135 13.62 -11.96 2.08
C GLU A 135 13.01 -10.60 1.67
N GLN A 136 13.01 -10.28 0.38
CA GLN A 136 12.37 -9.08 -0.16
C GLN A 136 10.84 -9.13 0.00
N ARG A 137 10.22 -10.30 -0.22
CA ARG A 137 8.78 -10.50 0.04
C ARG A 137 8.43 -10.28 1.50
N ILE A 138 9.24 -10.82 2.41
CA ILE A 138 9.07 -10.63 3.86
C ILE A 138 9.25 -9.16 4.23
N PHE A 139 10.19 -8.44 3.61
CA PHE A 139 10.36 -7.00 3.81
C PHE A 139 9.07 -6.24 3.45
N ILE A 140 8.53 -6.48 2.25
CA ILE A 140 7.28 -5.86 1.77
C ILE A 140 6.14 -6.19 2.74
N ALA A 141 5.95 -7.48 3.05
CA ALA A 141 4.91 -7.94 3.96
C ALA A 141 5.01 -7.29 5.35
N ASN A 142 6.21 -7.13 5.90
CA ASN A 142 6.40 -6.48 7.20
C ASN A 142 6.05 -4.99 7.19
N CYS A 143 6.28 -4.29 6.08
CA CYS A 143 5.84 -2.90 5.91
C CYS A 143 4.32 -2.83 5.77
N VAL A 144 3.74 -3.67 4.92
CA VAL A 144 2.28 -3.77 4.72
C VAL A 144 1.56 -4.10 6.03
N LYS A 145 2.03 -5.10 6.79
CA LYS A 145 1.39 -5.56 8.04
C LYS A 145 1.24 -4.46 9.09
N THR A 146 2.12 -3.46 9.07
CA THR A 146 2.22 -2.41 10.09
C THR A 146 1.81 -1.02 9.60
N HIS A 147 1.35 -0.88 8.35
CA HIS A 147 1.04 0.42 7.74
C HIS A 147 -0.02 1.22 8.50
N MET A 148 -0.93 0.55 9.21
CA MET A 148 -1.97 1.16 10.07
C MET A 148 -1.39 1.89 11.29
N GLY A 149 -0.09 1.80 11.55
CA GLY A 149 0.57 2.62 12.57
C GLY A 149 0.04 2.40 13.97
N GLN A 150 -0.55 3.46 14.54
CA GLN A 150 -1.15 3.43 15.88
C GLN A 150 -2.57 2.86 15.93
N TRP A 151 -3.23 2.64 14.79
CA TRP A 151 -4.60 2.11 14.73
C TRP A 151 -4.60 0.58 14.74
N THR A 152 -4.24 0.00 15.88
CA THR A 152 -4.01 -1.45 16.02
C THR A 152 -5.16 -2.23 16.65
N GLN A 153 -6.20 -1.53 17.12
CA GLN A 153 -7.33 -2.14 17.81
C GLN A 153 -8.51 -2.37 16.88
N ASP A 154 -9.18 -3.51 17.05
CA ASP A 154 -10.48 -3.76 16.42
C ASP A 154 -11.53 -2.75 16.91
N TYR A 155 -12.28 -2.17 15.96
CA TYR A 155 -13.21 -1.09 16.23
C TYR A 155 -14.45 -1.52 17.04
N ARG A 156 -14.76 -2.83 17.11
CA ARG A 156 -15.90 -3.35 17.87
C ARG A 156 -15.48 -3.84 19.24
N SER A 157 -14.43 -4.64 19.29
CA SER A 157 -13.99 -5.35 20.48
C SER A 157 -12.92 -4.61 21.27
N HIS A 158 -12.29 -3.59 20.68
CA HIS A 158 -11.15 -2.84 21.24
C HIS A 158 -9.92 -3.71 21.59
N LYS A 159 -9.88 -4.95 21.07
CA LYS A 159 -8.73 -5.83 21.23
C LYS A 159 -7.63 -5.39 20.28
N GLU A 160 -6.38 -5.44 20.75
CA GLU A 160 -5.21 -5.33 19.88
C GLU A 160 -5.18 -6.52 18.92
N VAL A 161 -5.29 -6.24 17.61
CA VAL A 161 -5.29 -7.25 16.54
C VAL A 161 -4.21 -7.00 15.49
N LEU A 162 -3.56 -5.84 15.52
CA LEU A 162 -2.44 -5.49 14.64
C LEU A 162 -1.19 -5.10 15.45
N GLU A 163 -0.07 -4.92 14.75
CA GLU A 163 1.20 -4.49 15.35
C GLU A 163 1.59 -3.08 14.89
N LYS A 164 2.23 -2.32 15.78
CA LYS A 164 2.79 -0.99 15.46
C LYS A 164 4.10 -1.11 14.66
N PRO A 165 4.45 -0.10 13.83
CA PRO A 165 5.75 0.01 13.18
C PRO A 165 6.92 -0.03 14.16
N LYS A 166 7.90 -0.90 13.89
CA LYS A 166 9.12 -1.09 14.68
C LYS A 166 10.35 -0.52 13.96
N THR A 167 10.52 -0.87 12.69
CA THR A 167 11.69 -0.50 11.88
C THR A 167 11.55 0.88 11.23
N LYS A 168 12.66 1.44 10.74
CA LYS A 168 12.66 2.70 9.97
C LYS A 168 11.79 2.62 8.71
N TYR A 169 11.78 1.46 8.03
CA TYR A 169 10.99 1.22 6.81
C TYR A 169 9.49 1.21 7.10
N GLN A 170 9.09 0.47 8.14
CA GLN A 170 7.68 0.40 8.57
C GLN A 170 7.15 1.77 8.96
N LYS A 171 7.96 2.54 9.70
CA LYS A 171 7.61 3.91 10.12
C LYS A 171 7.49 4.84 8.92
N PHE A 172 8.36 4.71 7.93
CA PHE A 172 8.33 5.50 6.71
C PHE A 172 7.08 5.20 5.86
N VAL A 173 6.77 3.92 5.63
CA VAL A 173 5.57 3.50 4.90
C VAL A 173 4.30 4.00 5.60
N HIS A 174 4.20 3.80 6.92
CA HIS A 174 3.09 4.36 7.70
C HIS A 174 2.99 5.88 7.59
N GLN A 175 4.12 6.60 7.63
CA GLN A 175 4.12 8.06 7.51
C GLN A 175 3.57 8.52 6.16
N CYS A 176 3.95 7.87 5.06
CA CYS A 176 3.47 8.23 3.72
C CYS A 176 1.97 7.97 3.56
N ASP A 177 1.48 6.81 4.03
CA ASP A 177 0.06 6.47 4.08
C ASP A 177 -0.74 7.46 4.95
N TYR A 178 -0.21 7.79 6.13
CA TYR A 178 -0.82 8.76 7.01
C TYR A 178 -0.96 10.14 6.37
N LEU A 179 0.09 10.63 5.70
CA LEU A 179 0.09 11.92 5.01
C LEU A 179 -0.92 11.93 3.85
N ALA A 180 -0.97 10.87 3.04
CA ALA A 180 -1.95 10.74 1.95
C ALA A 180 -3.39 10.83 2.48
N SER A 181 -3.66 10.27 3.67
CA SER A 181 -5.00 10.34 4.25
C SER A 181 -5.34 11.67 4.93
N ARG A 182 -4.50 12.72 4.92
CA ARG A 182 -4.81 13.98 5.62
C ARG A 182 -5.61 14.96 4.76
N LYS A 183 -6.75 15.44 5.28
CA LYS A 183 -7.61 16.46 4.64
C LYS A 183 -6.93 17.79 4.33
N CYS A 184 -5.90 18.18 5.09
CA CYS A 184 -5.16 19.41 4.82
C CYS A 184 -4.15 19.27 3.67
N LEU A 185 -3.93 18.04 3.19
CA LEU A 185 -3.02 17.74 2.09
C LEU A 185 -3.87 17.33 0.88
N GLU A 186 -4.04 18.28 -0.03
CA GLU A 186 -4.61 18.00 -1.35
C GLU A 186 -3.50 17.50 -2.28
N PHE A 187 -3.86 16.59 -3.20
CA PHE A 187 -2.92 15.97 -4.12
C PHE A 187 -3.34 16.23 -5.56
N ASN A 188 -2.42 16.79 -6.36
CA ASN A 188 -2.61 16.97 -7.79
C ASN A 188 -2.11 15.71 -8.52
N PHE A 189 -2.96 15.03 -9.26
CA PHE A 189 -2.60 13.82 -10.00
C PHE A 189 -1.93 14.10 -11.35
N ASP A 190 -1.95 15.36 -11.80
CA ASP A 190 -1.44 15.79 -13.11
C ASP A 190 0.05 16.21 -13.08
N VAL A 191 0.73 16.10 -11.92
CA VAL A 191 2.16 16.50 -11.72
C VAL A 191 3.11 15.32 -11.59
#